data_AF-A0A7W2ULM0-F1
#
_entry.id   AF-A0A7W2ULM0-F1
#
_cell.length_a   1.000
_cell.length_b   1.000
_cell.length_c   1.000
_cell.angle_alpha   90.00
_cell.angle_beta   90.00
_cell.angle_gamma   90.00
#
_symmetry.space_group_name_H-M   'P 1'
#
loop_
_entity.id
_entity.type
_entity.pdbx_description
1 polymer ?
#
loop_
_entity_poly.entity_id
_entity_poly.type
_entity_poly.pdbx_seq_one_letter_code
_entity_poly.pdbx_strand_id
1 'polypeptide(L)' 'MHHWRKSSYSGDAANNCVELARTPGTVLLRESDEPHTVITTTPAALRALTRAARAGRFDQLSR' A
#
# COMPACT_ATOMS: atom_id res chain seq x y z
N MET A 1 2.57 19.05 0.25
CA MET A 1 2.93 17.89 -0.59
C MET A 1 3.30 16.73 0.33
N HIS A 2 2.80 15.51 0.07
CA HIS A 2 3.16 14.34 0.86
C HIS A 2 4.47 13.73 0.34
N HIS A 3 5.31 13.24 1.25
CA HIS A 3 6.53 12.52 0.88
C HIS A 3 6.19 11.04 0.67
N TRP A 4 5.97 10.68 -0.59
CA TRP A 4 5.63 9.32 -1.01
C TRP A 4 6.86 8.43 -1.10
N ARG A 5 6.76 7.21 -0.59
CA ARG A 5 7.77 6.18 -0.72
C ARG A 5 7.19 5.00 -1.50
N LYS A 6 7.77 4.75 -2.67
CA LYS A 6 7.49 3.59 -3.50
C LYS A 6 8.17 2.33 -2.94
N SER A 7 7.58 1.17 -3.16
CA SER A 7 8.17 -0.13 -2.79
C SER A 7 9.41 -0.41 -3.66
N SER A 8 10.47 -0.97 -3.09
CA SER A 8 11.64 -1.44 -3.84
C SER A 8 11.36 -2.65 -4.75
N TYR A 9 10.20 -3.28 -4.59
CA TYR A 9 9.71 -4.36 -5.46
C TYR A 9 8.97 -3.83 -6.71
N SER A 10 8.82 -2.50 -6.82
CA SER A 10 8.22 -1.85 -7.98
C SER A 10 9.25 -1.81 -9.12
N GLY A 11 9.08 -2.64 -10.16
CA GLY A 11 9.97 -2.72 -11.33
C GLY A 11 9.21 -3.14 -12.60
N ASP A 12 9.91 -3.16 -13.74
CA ASP A 12 9.30 -3.21 -15.09
C ASP A 12 8.58 -4.52 -15.46
N ALA A 13 8.75 -5.62 -14.72
CA ALA A 13 8.33 -6.95 -15.17
C ALA A 13 7.01 -7.48 -14.57
N ALA A 14 6.44 -6.87 -13.53
CA ALA A 14 5.08 -7.06 -12.97
C ALA A 14 5.04 -6.55 -11.51
N ASN A 15 3.98 -6.00 -10.91
CA ASN A 15 2.72 -5.36 -11.29
C ASN A 15 2.12 -4.80 -9.96
N ASN A 16 1.35 -3.70 -10.01
CA ASN A 16 0.59 -3.07 -8.91
C ASN A 16 1.45 -2.50 -7.76
N CYS A 17 1.96 -1.29 -7.97
CA CYS A 17 2.90 -0.67 -7.04
C CYS A 17 2.16 0.26 -6.06
N VAL A 18 2.05 -0.14 -4.79
CA VAL A 18 1.52 0.75 -3.75
C VAL A 18 2.61 1.69 -3.23
N GLU A 19 2.29 2.97 -3.11
CA GLU A 19 3.12 3.98 -2.47
C GLU A 19 2.56 4.38 -1.11
N LEU A 20 3.45 4.70 -0.16
CA LEU A 20 3.08 5.09 1.19
C LEU A 20 3.54 6.50 1.52
N ALA A 21 2.69 7.29 2.18
CA ALA A 21 3.10 8.54 2.82
C ALA A 21 2.66 8.58 4.28
N ARG A 22 3.52 9.12 5.15
CA ARG A 22 3.16 9.40 6.55
C ARG A 22 2.58 10.79 6.68
N THR A 23 1.55 10.91 7.50
CA THR A 23 0.99 12.18 7.97
C THR A 23 0.79 12.09 9.50
N PRO A 24 0.51 13.19 10.21
CA PRO A 24 0.22 13.12 11.64
C PRO A 24 -0.94 12.17 11.92
N GLY A 25 -0.68 11.08 12.66
CA GLY A 25 -1.68 10.10 13.07
C GLY A 25 -2.13 9.09 12.01
N THR A 26 -1.84 9.30 10.72
CA THR A 26 -2.33 8.43 9.64
C THR A 26 -1.24 8.05 8.62
N VAL A 27 -1.57 7.08 7.77
CA VAL A 27 -0.76 6.65 6.64
C VAL A 27 -1.66 6.68 5.42
N LEU A 28 -1.14 7.22 4.32
CA LEU A 28 -1.80 7.20 3.03
C LEU A 28 -1.22 6.06 2.19
N LEU A 29 -2.09 5.27 1.57
CA LEU A 29 -1.75 4.30 0.53
C LEU A 29 -2.23 4.88 -0.79
N ARG A 30 -1.38 4.88 -1.81
CA ARG A 30 -1.70 5.36 -3.14
C ARG A 30 -1.34 4.31 -4.19
N GLU A 31 -2.20 4.13 -5.18
CA GLU A 31 -1.87 3.31 -6.35
C GLU A 31 -0.91 4.09 -7.26
N SER A 32 0.18 3.47 -7.71
CA SER A 32 1.20 4.16 -8.50
C SER A 32 0.68 4.60 -9.86
N ASP A 33 -0.13 3.75 -10.50
CA ASP A 33 -0.64 3.98 -11.85
C ASP A 33 -1.93 4.83 -11.85
N GLU A 34 -2.61 4.87 -10.71
CA GLU A 34 -3.77 5.73 -10.47
C GLU A 34 -3.51 6.66 -9.27
N PRO A 35 -2.72 7.73 -9.43
CA PRO A 35 -2.27 8.56 -8.31
C PRO A 35 -3.37 9.35 -7.59
N HIS A 36 -4.60 9.30 -8.09
CA HIS A 36 -5.80 9.86 -7.46
C HIS A 36 -6.51 8.85 -6.55
N THR A 37 -6.21 7.56 -6.67
CA THR A 37 -6.74 6.49 -5.83
C THR A 37 -5.92 6.42 -4.55
N VAL A 38 -6.43 7.06 -3.49
CA VAL A 38 -5.75 7.16 -2.18
C VAL A 38 -6.64 6.64 -1.06
N ILE A 39 -6.10 5.72 -0.26
CA ILE A 39 -6.72 5.21 0.95
C ILE A 39 -6.01 5.82 2.16
N THR A 40 -6.77 6.47 3.04
CA THR A 40 -6.27 6.92 4.35
C THR A 40 -6.49 5.83 5.38
N THR A 41 -5.44 5.47 6.11
CA THR A 41 -5.48 4.44 7.14
C THR A 41 -4.65 4.82 8.36
N THR A 42 -4.61 3.97 9.39
CA THR A 42 -3.75 4.15 10.55
C THR A 42 -2.51 3.25 10.47
N PRO A 43 -1.42 3.60 11.16
CA PRO A 43 -0.26 2.71 11.27
C PRO A 43 -0.61 1.31 11.82
N ALA A 44 -1.59 1.22 12.73
CA ALA A 44 -2.02 -0.05 13.30
C ALA A 44 -2.77 -0.92 12.28
N ALA A 45 -3.71 -0.32 11.53
CA ALA A 45 -4.44 -1.02 10.48
C ALA A 45 -3.51 -1.47 9.35
N LEU A 46 -2.57 -0.63 8.91
CA LEU A 46 -1.57 -1.03 7.90
C LEU A 46 -0.71 -2.22 8.38
N ARG A 47 -0.25 -2.21 9.64
CA ARG A 47 0.48 -3.36 10.21
C ARG A 47 -0.37 -4.63 10.28
N ALA A 48 -1.66 -4.51 10.57
CA ALA A 48 -2.57 -5.66 10.56
C ALA A 48 -2.76 -6.20 9.13
N LEU A 49 -2.99 -5.31 8.16
CA LEU A 49 -3.13 -5.64 6.74
C LEU A 49 -1.90 -6.40 6.22
N THR A 50 -0.68 -5.87 6.42
CA THR A 50 0.55 -6.52 5.93
C THR A 50 0.76 -7.90 6.55
N ARG A 51 0.44 -8.08 7.83
CA ARG A 51 0.51 -9.41 8.48
C ARG A 51 -0.51 -10.38 7.92
N ALA A 52 -1.74 -9.93 7.70
CA ALA A 52 -2.80 -10.74 7.11
C ALA A 52 -2.47 -11.16 5.68
N ALA A 53 -1.97 -10.23 4.85
CA ALA A 53 -1.53 -10.52 3.49
C ALA A 53 -0.39 -11.53 3.44
N ARG A 54 0.63 -11.38 4.30
CA ARG A 54 1.73 -12.35 4.41
C ARG A 54 1.26 -13.76 4.84
N ALA A 55 0.18 -13.83 5.61
CA ALA A 55 -0.44 -15.09 6.03
C ALA A 55 -1.40 -15.68 4.98
N GLY A 56 -1.46 -15.13 3.76
CA GLY A 56 -2.31 -15.64 2.68
C GLY A 56 -3.80 -15.37 2.86
N ARG A 57 -4.20 -14.49 3.79
CA ARG A 57 -5.62 -14.24 4.10
C ARG A 57 -6.41 -13.61 2.95
N PHE A 58 -5.74 -13.19 1.89
CA PHE A 58 -6.32 -12.49 0.75
C PHE A 58 -6.05 -13.20 -0.58
N ASP A 59 -5.45 -14.40 -0.57
CA ASP A 59 -5.06 -15.10 -1.79
C ASP A 59 -6.28 -15.51 -2.64
N GLN A 60 -7.45 -15.66 -2.00
CA GLN A 60 -8.72 -15.85 -2.70
C GLN A 60 -9.19 -14.62 -3.48
N LEU A 61 -8.69 -13.41 -3.17
CA LEU A 61 -9.05 -12.16 -3.86
C LEU A 61 -8.23 -11.94 -5.13
N SER A 62 -7.14 -12.70 -5.32
CA SER A 62 -6.33 -12.69 -6.53
C SER A 62 -6.77 -13.72 -7.58
N ARG A 63 -7.97 -14.30 -7.42
CA ARG A 63 -8.55 -15.29 -8.33
C ARG A 63 -9.48 -14.67 -9.36
#